data_AF-A0A558G7P5-F1
#
_entry.id   AF-A0A558G7P5-F1
#
_cell.length_a   1.000
_cell.length_b   1.000
_cell.length_c   1.000
_cell.angle_alpha   90.00
_cell.angle_beta   90.00
_cell.angle_gamma   90.00
#
_symmetry.space_group_name_H-M   'P 1'
#
loop_
_entity.id
_entity.type
_entity.pdbx_description
1 polymer ?
#
loop_
_entity_poly.entity_id
_entity_poly.type
_entity_poly.pdbx_seq_one_letter_code
_entity_poly.pdbx_strand_id
1 'polypeptide(L)'
;MKRRTYLRTLGAVGVGAALAGCNTPDEETPTETPRPTEETPTPEPELTVFDAVDDLGMDPTGQEPVDDILDETYREDTAIEFPPGEYLITREHDWDRGVSNFRLVGLGDSHTDVQFVFPPADPGERFRMLRITSGTDHVLKNFSIQQTDDDTTSADIWLANDDGALIEDVEWLGRTPTDSHARDQLLLFDCTSVEGVNVIRRVYMREGAALPGYPNGVAGIRITERSVGEVRMIDCHIEQRGSSSFRATHTR
;
A
#
# COMPACT_ATOMS: atom_id res chain seq x y z
N MET A 1 4.05 -21.13 -18.10
CA MET A 1 5.32 -20.51 -17.67
C MET A 1 5.60 -19.29 -18.53
N LYS A 2 5.13 -18.10 -18.12
CA LYS A 2 5.37 -16.83 -18.81
C LYS A 2 6.37 -16.01 -17.98
N ARG A 3 7.47 -15.59 -18.61
CA ARG A 3 8.56 -14.81 -18.01
C ARG A 3 8.48 -13.37 -18.51
N ARG A 4 8.37 -12.44 -17.54
CA ARG A 4 9.08 -11.15 -17.39
C ARG A 4 8.92 -10.07 -18.46
N THR A 5 8.59 -8.85 -18.02
CA THR A 5 9.22 -7.56 -18.44
C THR A 5 8.98 -6.51 -17.34
N TYR A 6 9.82 -5.44 -17.33
CA TYR A 6 10.07 -4.38 -16.32
C TYR A 6 11.17 -4.75 -15.31
N LEU A 7 12.36 -4.15 -15.25
CA LEU A 7 12.97 -2.95 -15.84
C LEU A 7 14.47 -3.23 -16.12
N ARG A 8 15.04 -2.69 -17.21
CA ARG A 8 16.49 -2.56 -17.37
C ARG A 8 16.84 -1.12 -17.73
N THR A 9 17.39 -0.42 -16.75
CA THR A 9 18.03 0.89 -16.87
C THR A 9 19.29 0.78 -17.74
N LEU A 10 19.44 1.71 -18.68
CA LEU A 10 20.52 1.80 -19.66
C LEU A 10 21.89 2.05 -19.00
N GLY A 11 22.85 1.18 -19.30
CA GLY A 11 24.29 1.43 -19.17
C GLY A 11 24.97 1.16 -20.51
N ALA A 12 25.32 2.22 -21.25
CA ALA A 12 25.93 2.14 -22.57
C ALA A 12 27.46 2.25 -22.50
N VAL A 13 28.16 1.20 -22.91
CA VAL A 13 29.55 1.16 -23.45
C VAL A 13 29.59 -0.14 -24.28
N GLY A 14 30.02 -0.28 -25.54
CA GLY A 14 30.83 0.52 -26.45
C GLY A 14 31.69 -0.45 -27.28
N VAL A 15 31.22 -0.77 -28.50
CA VAL A 15 31.91 -1.18 -29.76
C VAL A 15 32.98 -2.31 -29.81
N GLY A 16 32.81 -3.21 -30.79
CA GLY A 16 33.88 -3.91 -31.56
C GLY A 16 33.91 -5.44 -31.39
N ALA A 17 34.11 -6.31 -32.38
CA ALA A 17 34.33 -6.21 -33.83
C ALA A 17 34.04 -7.60 -34.45
N ALA A 18 33.79 -7.61 -35.75
CA ALA A 18 33.37 -8.76 -36.56
C ALA A 18 34.42 -9.86 -36.73
N LEU A 19 33.97 -11.12 -36.92
CA LEU A 19 34.67 -12.10 -37.75
C LEU A 19 33.65 -12.97 -38.51
N ALA A 20 33.88 -13.04 -39.83
CA ALA A 20 33.14 -13.81 -40.81
C ALA A 20 33.39 -15.32 -40.68
N GLY A 21 32.39 -16.12 -41.04
CA GLY A 21 32.53 -17.57 -41.18
C GLY A 21 31.40 -18.12 -42.05
N CYS A 22 31.68 -18.36 -43.33
CA CYS A 22 30.78 -19.02 -44.26
C CYS A 22 30.49 -20.45 -43.80
N ASN A 23 29.20 -20.80 -43.71
CA ASN A 23 28.72 -22.15 -43.91
C ASN A 23 27.27 -22.03 -44.41
N THR A 24 26.96 -22.64 -45.55
CA THR A 24 25.60 -22.79 -46.08
C THR A 24 24.98 -24.08 -45.57
N PRO A 25 23.86 -24.02 -44.84
CA PRO A 25 22.91 -25.12 -44.76
C PRO A 25 21.52 -24.71 -45.26
N ASP A 26 20.93 -25.62 -46.04
CA ASP A 26 19.52 -25.82 -46.42
C ASP A 26 18.50 -24.66 -46.27
N GLU A 27 17.80 -24.35 -47.38
CA GLU A 27 16.61 -23.51 -47.40
C GLU A 27 15.46 -24.15 -46.58
N GLU A 28 15.47 -23.94 -45.27
CA GLU A 28 14.26 -23.99 -44.47
C GLU A 28 13.44 -22.72 -44.77
N THR A 29 12.20 -22.90 -45.24
CA THR A 29 11.25 -21.80 -45.38
C THR A 29 11.10 -21.12 -44.00
N PRO A 30 11.38 -19.82 -43.86
CA PRO A 30 11.26 -19.15 -42.57
C PRO A 30 9.81 -19.26 -42.09
N THR A 31 9.59 -19.95 -40.98
CA THR A 31 8.32 -19.85 -40.27
C THR A 31 8.23 -18.42 -39.75
N GLU A 32 7.35 -17.63 -40.36
CA GLU A 32 7.07 -16.27 -39.96
C GLU A 32 6.63 -16.30 -38.49
N THR A 33 7.50 -15.81 -37.59
CA THR A 33 7.12 -15.64 -36.19
C THR A 33 6.02 -14.59 -36.17
N PRO A 34 4.82 -14.90 -35.64
CA PRO A 34 3.75 -13.92 -35.58
C PRO A 34 4.27 -12.72 -34.80
N ARG A 35 4.25 -11.56 -35.45
CA ARG A 35 4.57 -10.28 -34.84
C ARG A 35 3.68 -10.13 -33.61
N PRO A 36 4.23 -9.75 -32.43
CA PRO A 36 3.41 -9.44 -31.27
C PRO A 36 2.34 -8.45 -31.70
N THR A 37 1.08 -8.81 -31.53
CA THR A 37 -0.01 -7.86 -31.61
C THR A 37 0.31 -6.78 -30.60
N GLU A 38 0.48 -5.54 -31.08
CA GLU A 38 0.58 -4.36 -30.25
C GLU A 38 -0.76 -4.29 -29.48
N GLU A 39 -0.78 -4.79 -28.25
CA GLU A 39 -1.91 -4.58 -27.36
C GLU A 39 -1.97 -3.07 -27.11
N THR A 40 -2.97 -2.42 -27.71
CA THR A 40 -3.30 -1.04 -27.37
C THR A 40 -3.41 -0.96 -25.85
N PRO A 41 -2.62 -0.09 -25.18
CA PRO A 41 -2.71 0.02 -23.73
C PRO A 41 -4.14 0.39 -23.36
N THR A 42 -4.74 -0.38 -22.46
CA THR A 42 -6.02 -0.02 -21.84
C THR A 42 -5.84 1.37 -21.23
N PRO A 43 -6.70 2.35 -21.59
CA PRO A 43 -6.60 3.69 -21.02
C PRO A 43 -6.73 3.61 -19.50
N GLU A 44 -5.83 4.27 -18.77
CA GLU A 44 -5.98 4.45 -17.33
C GLU A 44 -7.29 5.22 -17.06
N PRO A 45 -8.03 4.89 -15.98
CA PRO A 45 -9.27 5.56 -15.65
C PRO A 45 -9.00 7.05 -15.39
N GLU A 46 -9.86 7.92 -15.94
CA GLU A 46 -9.85 9.34 -15.61
C GLU A 46 -10.44 9.52 -14.20
N LEU A 47 -9.63 10.03 -13.27
CA LEU A 47 -10.05 10.22 -11.87
C LEU A 47 -10.66 11.59 -11.66
N THR A 48 -11.68 11.64 -10.80
CA THR A 48 -12.09 12.88 -10.14
C THR A 48 -11.13 13.14 -8.98
N VAL A 49 -10.33 14.20 -9.07
CA VAL A 49 -9.36 14.58 -8.05
C VAL A 49 -9.93 15.71 -7.19
N PHE A 50 -9.82 15.56 -5.87
CA PHE A 50 -10.20 16.58 -4.89
C PHE A 50 -8.98 16.96 -4.05
N ASP A 51 -8.75 18.26 -3.88
CA ASP A 51 -7.91 18.75 -2.78
C ASP A 51 -8.67 18.61 -1.46
N ALA A 52 -8.06 17.93 -0.49
CA ALA A 52 -8.67 17.65 0.80
C ALA A 52 -9.12 18.93 1.53
N VAL A 53 -8.39 20.03 1.37
CA VAL A 53 -8.64 21.29 2.08
C VAL A 53 -9.47 22.23 1.21
N ASP A 54 -8.98 22.54 0.00
CA ASP A 54 -9.58 23.56 -0.86
C ASP A 54 -10.93 23.12 -1.45
N ASP A 55 -11.07 21.84 -1.83
CA ASP A 55 -12.31 21.32 -2.42
C ASP A 55 -13.24 20.69 -1.39
N LEU A 56 -12.70 19.95 -0.40
CA LEU A 56 -13.50 19.19 0.56
C LEU A 56 -13.63 19.87 1.93
N GLY A 57 -12.82 20.89 2.23
CA GLY A 57 -12.89 21.63 3.50
C GLY A 57 -12.40 20.85 4.72
N MET A 58 -11.57 19.84 4.55
CA MET A 58 -10.95 19.11 5.67
C MET A 58 -10.01 20.02 6.45
N ASP A 59 -9.98 19.87 7.78
CA ASP A 59 -9.06 20.60 8.66
C ASP A 59 -7.65 19.97 8.62
N PRO A 60 -6.61 20.72 8.19
CA PRO A 60 -5.23 20.24 8.17
C PRO A 60 -4.48 20.52 9.48
N THR A 61 -5.17 20.94 10.55
CA THR A 61 -4.57 21.27 11.86
C THR A 61 -4.79 20.20 12.94
N GLY A 62 -5.48 19.12 12.61
CA GLY A 62 -5.79 18.02 13.52
C GLY A 62 -6.77 18.38 14.63
N GLN A 63 -7.51 19.49 14.52
CA GLN A 63 -8.47 19.95 15.53
C GLN A 63 -9.89 19.47 15.25
N GLU A 64 -10.27 19.37 13.97
CA GLU A 64 -11.57 18.87 13.54
C GLU A 64 -11.44 17.52 12.82
N PRO A 65 -12.27 16.52 13.15
CA PRO A 65 -12.20 15.23 12.50
C PRO A 65 -12.60 15.30 11.02
N VAL A 66 -11.88 14.55 10.18
CA VAL A 66 -12.17 14.48 8.73
C VAL A 66 -13.06 13.29 8.35
N ASP A 67 -13.56 12.56 9.35
CA ASP A 67 -14.10 11.21 9.14
C ASP A 67 -15.34 11.19 8.22
N ASP A 68 -16.27 12.12 8.40
CA ASP A 68 -17.53 12.15 7.63
C ASP A 68 -17.25 12.49 6.16
N ILE A 69 -16.33 13.43 5.91
CA ILE A 69 -15.93 13.83 4.56
C ILE A 69 -15.23 12.66 3.84
N LEU A 70 -14.35 11.93 4.54
CA LEU A 70 -13.70 10.74 3.99
C LEU A 70 -14.71 9.68 3.56
N ASP A 71 -15.69 9.37 4.41
CA ASP A 71 -16.73 8.37 4.09
C ASP A 71 -17.65 8.80 2.94
N GLU A 72 -17.99 10.08 2.87
CA GLU A 72 -18.82 10.62 1.78
C GLU A 72 -18.07 10.64 0.44
N THR A 73 -16.75 10.81 0.48
CA THR A 73 -15.91 10.91 -0.72
C THR A 73 -15.43 9.55 -1.22
N TYR A 74 -15.54 8.48 -0.42
CA TYR A 74 -15.19 7.12 -0.84
C TYR A 74 -16.14 6.57 -1.91
N ARG A 75 -15.71 6.65 -3.18
CA ARG A 75 -16.45 6.20 -4.37
C ARG A 75 -15.50 5.88 -5.53
N GLU A 76 -16.06 5.31 -6.59
CA GLU A 76 -15.29 4.94 -7.79
C GLU A 76 -14.54 6.13 -8.40
N ASP A 77 -13.41 5.84 -9.03
CA ASP A 77 -12.61 6.76 -9.85
C ASP A 77 -12.35 8.11 -9.15
N THR A 78 -11.99 8.05 -7.87
CA THR A 78 -11.82 9.23 -7.01
C THR A 78 -10.45 9.24 -6.36
N ALA A 79 -9.80 10.40 -6.39
CA ALA A 79 -8.57 10.66 -5.62
C ALA A 79 -8.79 11.83 -4.67
N ILE A 80 -8.32 11.67 -3.44
CA ILE A 80 -8.21 12.76 -2.46
C ILE A 80 -6.72 13.06 -2.28
N GLU A 81 -6.34 14.30 -2.58
CA GLU A 81 -4.99 14.80 -2.43
C GLU A 81 -4.89 15.64 -1.15
N PHE A 82 -4.03 15.24 -0.23
CA PHE A 82 -3.83 15.87 1.06
C PHE A 82 -2.62 16.81 0.99
N PRO A 83 -2.79 18.13 1.08
CA PRO A 83 -1.65 19.02 1.30
C PRO A 83 -0.98 18.75 2.67
N PRO A 84 0.24 19.24 2.90
CA PRO A 84 0.91 19.09 4.20
C PRO A 84 0.04 19.56 5.37
N GLY A 85 -0.05 18.73 6.41
CA GLY A 85 -0.93 18.96 7.55
C GLY A 85 -1.12 17.72 8.43
N GLU A 86 -1.86 17.93 9.51
CA GLU A 86 -2.34 16.90 10.43
C GLU A 86 -3.84 16.73 10.26
N TYR A 87 -4.30 15.50 10.02
CA TYR A 87 -5.69 15.17 9.72
C TYR A 87 -6.22 14.21 10.77
N LEU A 88 -7.16 14.69 11.59
CA LEU A 88 -7.69 13.93 12.72
C LEU A 88 -8.67 12.85 12.26
N ILE A 89 -8.36 11.60 12.59
CA ILE A 89 -9.22 10.43 12.41
C ILE A 89 -9.69 9.98 13.79
N THR A 90 -11.00 9.89 13.99
CA THR A 90 -11.58 9.51 15.29
C THR A 90 -12.31 8.18 15.28
N ARG A 91 -12.48 7.55 14.11
CA ARG A 91 -13.20 6.28 13.99
C ARG A 91 -12.70 5.41 12.84
N GLU A 92 -13.13 4.14 12.85
CA GLU A 92 -12.85 3.19 11.78
C GLU A 92 -13.67 3.52 10.52
N HIS A 93 -13.00 3.60 9.38
CA HIS A 93 -13.60 3.69 8.05
C HIS A 93 -13.82 2.29 7.48
N ASP A 94 -15.03 1.75 7.62
CA ASP A 94 -15.41 0.42 7.12
C ASP A 94 -16.01 0.48 5.71
N TRP A 95 -15.18 0.15 4.73
CA TRP A 95 -15.34 0.41 3.30
C TRP A 95 -15.43 -0.89 2.48
N ASP A 96 -16.33 -1.79 2.87
CA ASP A 96 -16.61 -3.05 2.18
C ASP A 96 -17.71 -2.91 1.11
N ARG A 97 -17.47 -2.08 0.08
CA ARG A 97 -18.48 -1.71 -0.93
C ARG A 97 -18.07 -1.99 -2.37
N GLY A 98 -16.93 -2.63 -2.61
CA GLY A 98 -16.45 -2.98 -3.95
C GLY A 98 -16.07 -1.79 -4.83
N VAL A 99 -15.64 -0.67 -4.23
CA VAL A 99 -15.18 0.51 -4.96
C VAL A 99 -13.88 0.20 -5.71
N SER A 100 -13.72 0.74 -6.91
CA SER A 100 -12.47 0.64 -7.69
C SER A 100 -11.82 2.01 -7.90
N ASN A 101 -10.50 2.02 -8.07
CA ASN A 101 -9.70 3.20 -8.41
C ASN A 101 -9.75 4.35 -7.38
N PHE A 102 -9.98 4.05 -6.10
CA PHE A 102 -9.97 5.05 -5.03
C PHE A 102 -8.53 5.33 -4.55
N ARG A 103 -8.18 6.60 -4.34
CA ARG A 103 -6.82 7.00 -3.95
C ARG A 103 -6.81 8.00 -2.79
N LEU A 104 -5.93 7.78 -1.81
CA LEU A 104 -5.53 8.76 -0.79
C LEU A 104 -4.04 9.07 -1.01
N VAL A 105 -3.73 10.34 -1.33
CA VAL A 105 -2.38 10.75 -1.74
C VAL A 105 -1.94 12.00 -0.98
N GLY A 106 -0.85 11.92 -0.23
CA GLY A 106 -0.22 13.11 0.34
C GLY A 106 0.64 13.87 -0.68
N LEU A 107 0.58 15.20 -0.66
CA LEU A 107 1.29 16.09 -1.60
C LEU A 107 2.63 16.64 -1.07
N GLY A 108 3.08 16.18 0.10
CA GLY A 108 4.35 16.60 0.70
C GLY A 108 5.59 16.09 -0.04
N ASP A 109 6.73 16.74 0.22
CA ASP A 109 8.05 16.27 -0.25
C ASP A 109 8.48 15.00 0.49
N SER A 110 7.93 14.79 1.69
CA SER A 110 8.13 13.64 2.55
C SER A 110 6.79 13.08 3.01
N HIS A 111 6.72 11.76 3.19
CA HIS A 111 5.60 11.07 3.83
C HIS A 111 5.26 11.57 5.25
N THR A 112 6.15 12.33 5.90
CA THR A 112 5.92 12.95 7.21
C THR A 112 5.24 14.31 7.14
N ASP A 113 5.11 14.89 5.94
CA ASP A 113 4.48 16.21 5.77
C ASP A 113 2.96 16.12 5.85
N VAL A 114 2.39 14.94 5.57
CA VAL A 114 0.97 14.61 5.72
C VAL A 114 0.85 13.52 6.78
N GLN A 115 0.18 13.82 7.89
CA GLN A 115 0.05 12.90 9.00
C GLN A 115 -1.42 12.70 9.36
N PHE A 116 -1.87 11.45 9.38
CA PHE A 116 -3.12 11.10 10.03
C PHE A 116 -2.86 10.94 11.53
N VAL A 117 -3.56 11.75 12.32
CA VAL A 117 -3.45 11.80 13.77
C VAL A 117 -4.70 11.20 14.40
N PHE A 118 -4.57 10.73 15.64
CA PHE A 118 -5.63 10.00 16.33
C PHE A 118 -5.80 10.58 17.73
N PRO A 119 -7.01 10.52 18.31
CA PRO A 119 -7.17 10.82 19.72
C PRO A 119 -6.34 9.83 20.56
N PRO A 120 -5.85 10.24 21.75
CA PRO A 120 -5.18 9.33 22.66
C PRO A 120 -6.06 8.11 22.94
N ALA A 121 -5.52 6.92 22.75
CA ALA A 121 -6.27 5.69 22.97
C ALA A 121 -6.62 5.51 24.45
N ASP A 122 -7.90 5.31 24.75
CA ASP A 122 -8.31 4.84 26.08
C ASP A 122 -7.70 3.43 26.34
N PRO A 123 -7.46 3.04 27.61
CA PRO A 123 -6.98 1.70 27.91
C PRO A 123 -7.89 0.61 27.32
N GLY A 124 -7.35 -0.19 26.39
CA GLY A 124 -8.09 -1.25 25.69
C GLY A 124 -8.63 -0.85 24.31
N GLU A 125 -8.57 0.43 23.95
CA GLU A 125 -8.94 0.91 22.62
C GLU A 125 -7.94 0.42 21.57
N ARG A 126 -8.45 0.08 20.38
CA ARG A 126 -7.66 -0.49 19.28
C ARG A 126 -8.15 0.11 17.97
N PHE A 127 -7.57 1.24 17.60
CA PHE A 127 -7.98 1.96 16.39
C PHE A 127 -7.62 1.18 15.13
N ARG A 128 -8.52 1.31 14.16
CA ARG A 128 -8.27 1.03 12.76
C ARG A 128 -8.58 2.29 12.00
N MET A 129 -7.65 2.77 11.19
CA MET A 129 -7.93 3.90 10.31
C MET A 129 -8.83 3.43 9.16
N LEU A 130 -8.37 2.46 8.39
CA LEU A 130 -9.06 1.99 7.17
C LEU A 130 -9.32 0.49 7.23
N ARG A 131 -10.55 0.11 6.85
CA ARG A 131 -10.93 -1.27 6.55
C ARG A 131 -11.55 -1.35 5.16
N ILE A 132 -10.74 -1.70 4.17
CA ILE A 132 -11.17 -1.90 2.78
C ILE A 132 -11.04 -3.39 2.49
N THR A 133 -12.16 -4.10 2.33
CA THR A 133 -12.17 -5.58 2.19
C THR A 133 -12.74 -6.11 0.89
N SER A 134 -12.96 -5.22 -0.08
CA SER A 134 -13.41 -5.52 -1.44
C SER A 134 -12.98 -4.40 -2.40
N GLY A 135 -13.02 -4.67 -3.70
CA GLY A 135 -12.68 -3.72 -4.76
C GLY A 135 -11.27 -3.90 -5.34
N THR A 136 -10.88 -3.00 -6.24
CA THR A 136 -9.60 -3.03 -6.97
C THR A 136 -8.92 -1.67 -7.01
N ASP A 137 -7.62 -1.66 -7.27
CA ASP A 137 -6.87 -0.45 -7.62
C ASP A 137 -6.90 0.66 -6.55
N HIS A 138 -7.00 0.27 -5.27
CA HIS A 138 -6.87 1.21 -4.16
C HIS A 138 -5.42 1.67 -4.00
N VAL A 139 -5.21 2.99 -3.91
CA VAL A 139 -3.87 3.58 -3.73
C VAL A 139 -3.82 4.37 -2.43
N LEU A 140 -2.88 4.03 -1.55
CA LEU A 140 -2.54 4.78 -0.33
C LEU A 140 -1.10 5.25 -0.45
N LYS A 141 -0.86 6.57 -0.49
CA LYS A 141 0.45 7.09 -0.87
C LYS A 141 0.90 8.32 -0.09
N ASN A 142 2.18 8.34 0.29
CA ASN A 142 2.94 9.51 0.74
C ASN A 142 2.35 10.20 1.98
N PHE A 143 2.09 9.43 3.03
CA PHE A 143 1.60 9.95 4.31
C PHE A 143 2.09 9.10 5.48
N SER A 144 1.95 9.62 6.69
CA SER A 144 2.28 8.93 7.92
C SER A 144 1.05 8.69 8.79
N ILE A 145 1.11 7.64 9.59
CA ILE A 145 0.15 7.29 10.63
C ILE A 145 0.84 7.59 11.96
N GLN A 146 0.32 8.56 12.70
CA GLN A 146 0.96 9.09 13.89
C GLN A 146 0.71 8.20 15.11
N GLN A 147 1.79 7.72 15.74
CA GLN A 147 1.75 7.00 17.03
C GLN A 147 2.74 7.55 18.06
N THR A 148 3.38 8.70 17.82
CA THR A 148 4.40 9.28 18.72
C THR A 148 3.83 10.08 19.88
N ASP A 149 2.55 10.45 19.82
CA ASP A 149 1.96 11.42 20.74
C ASP A 149 1.80 10.86 22.16
N ASP A 150 1.72 9.55 22.29
CA ASP A 150 1.69 8.82 23.56
C ASP A 150 2.23 7.38 23.41
N ASP A 151 2.15 6.56 24.46
CA ASP A 151 2.64 5.17 24.49
C ASP A 151 1.53 4.10 24.30
N THR A 152 0.31 4.52 23.99
CA THR A 152 -0.89 3.67 23.87
C THR A 152 -1.56 3.74 22.50
N THR A 153 -1.37 4.80 21.73
CA THR A 153 -2.07 5.05 20.48
C THR A 153 -1.54 4.17 19.37
N SER A 154 -2.45 3.49 18.68
CA SER A 154 -2.12 2.66 17.53
C SER A 154 -3.29 2.53 16.58
N ALA A 155 -3.03 2.73 15.30
CA ALA A 155 -4.00 2.54 14.23
C ALA A 155 -3.49 1.52 13.20
N ASP A 156 -4.31 0.51 12.87
CA ASP A 156 -4.04 -0.40 11.76
C ASP A 156 -4.71 0.03 10.46
N ILE A 157 -4.22 -0.52 9.34
CA ILE A 157 -4.91 -0.56 8.05
C ILE A 157 -5.20 -2.01 7.71
N TRP A 158 -6.44 -2.29 7.32
CA TRP A 158 -6.83 -3.54 6.65
C TRP A 158 -7.17 -3.22 5.20
N LEU A 159 -6.30 -3.66 4.28
CA LEU A 159 -6.51 -3.55 2.85
C LEU A 159 -6.49 -4.94 2.20
N ALA A 160 -7.67 -5.46 1.88
CA ALA A 160 -7.84 -6.68 1.11
C ALA A 160 -8.54 -6.32 -0.21
N ASN A 161 -7.85 -6.55 -1.32
CA ASN A 161 -8.26 -6.12 -2.65
C ASN A 161 -8.10 -7.25 -3.65
N ASP A 162 -8.95 -7.28 -4.66
CA ASP A 162 -8.91 -8.32 -5.68
C ASP A 162 -7.67 -8.18 -6.55
N ASP A 163 -7.32 -6.95 -6.97
CA ASP A 163 -6.16 -6.64 -7.79
C ASP A 163 -5.74 -5.17 -7.65
N GLY A 164 -4.51 -4.85 -8.05
CA GLY A 164 -4.05 -3.48 -8.31
C GLY A 164 -3.80 -2.61 -7.08
N ALA A 165 -3.96 -3.11 -5.86
CA ALA A 165 -3.75 -2.29 -4.67
C ALA A 165 -2.28 -1.87 -4.52
N LEU A 166 -2.07 -0.59 -4.17
CA LEU A 166 -0.75 -0.01 -3.93
C LEU A 166 -0.70 0.73 -2.60
N ILE A 167 0.22 0.35 -1.72
CA ILE A 167 0.67 1.22 -0.62
C ILE A 167 2.10 1.67 -0.92
N GLU A 168 2.33 2.98 -0.92
CA GLU A 168 3.60 3.57 -1.32
C GLU A 168 4.03 4.76 -0.46
N ASP A 169 5.27 4.75 0.04
CA ASP A 169 5.78 5.86 0.87
C ASP A 169 4.88 6.11 2.08
N VAL A 170 4.55 5.05 2.82
CA VAL A 170 3.72 5.14 4.03
C VAL A 170 4.52 4.71 5.24
N GLU A 171 4.44 5.49 6.32
CA GLU A 171 5.10 5.20 7.58
C GLU A 171 4.14 5.14 8.76
N TRP A 172 4.30 4.13 9.60
CA TRP A 172 3.83 4.17 10.98
C TRP A 172 4.91 4.81 11.83
N LEU A 173 4.66 6.04 12.28
CA LEU A 173 5.56 6.78 13.16
C LEU A 173 5.40 6.27 14.59
N GLY A 174 6.44 6.43 15.40
CA GLY A 174 6.41 6.10 16.81
C GLY A 174 6.48 4.61 17.12
N ARG A 175 6.53 4.34 18.42
CA ARG A 175 6.68 2.99 18.96
C ARG A 175 5.32 2.33 19.07
N THR A 176 5.16 1.18 18.42
CA THR A 176 3.90 0.42 18.54
C THR A 176 3.72 -0.14 19.95
N PRO A 177 2.54 0.04 20.57
CA PRO A 177 2.26 -0.46 21.92
C PRO A 177 2.08 -1.98 21.94
N THR A 178 1.77 -2.52 23.11
CA THR A 178 1.35 -3.93 23.28
C THR A 178 -0.03 -4.17 22.65
N ASP A 179 -0.40 -5.43 22.46
CA ASP A 179 -1.72 -5.85 21.95
C ASP A 179 -2.90 -5.49 22.87
N SER A 180 -2.66 -4.94 24.05
CA SER A 180 -3.68 -4.30 24.89
C SER A 180 -4.23 -3.01 24.27
N HIS A 181 -3.45 -2.29 23.46
CA HIS A 181 -3.83 -1.00 22.86
C HIS A 181 -3.74 -0.98 21.33
N ALA A 182 -3.40 -2.12 20.73
CA ALA A 182 -3.28 -2.27 19.29
C ALA A 182 -4.05 -3.51 18.82
N ARG A 183 -4.41 -3.51 17.54
CA ARG A 183 -4.85 -4.73 16.85
C ARG A 183 -3.65 -5.68 16.67
N ASP A 184 -3.91 -6.91 16.22
CA ASP A 184 -2.89 -7.96 16.06
C ASP A 184 -1.75 -7.58 15.09
N GLN A 185 -1.98 -6.62 14.19
CA GLN A 185 -1.01 -6.12 13.20
C GLN A 185 -1.24 -4.63 12.92
N LEU A 186 -0.23 -3.95 12.36
CA LEU A 186 -0.37 -2.58 11.85
C LEU A 186 -0.90 -2.53 10.41
N LEU A 187 -0.51 -3.50 9.58
CA LEU A 187 -0.99 -3.60 8.20
C LEU A 187 -1.43 -5.02 7.91
N LEU A 188 -2.68 -5.19 7.51
CA LEU A 188 -3.17 -6.39 6.86
C LEU A 188 -3.31 -6.11 5.37
N PHE A 189 -2.62 -6.89 4.53
CA PHE A 189 -2.55 -6.63 3.09
C PHE A 189 -2.71 -7.93 2.29
N ASP A 190 -3.91 -8.16 1.77
CA ASP A 190 -4.27 -9.39 1.04
C ASP A 190 -4.55 -9.11 -0.43
N CYS A 191 -4.20 -10.07 -1.30
CA CYS A 191 -4.65 -10.12 -2.69
C CYS A 191 -5.68 -11.25 -2.85
N THR A 192 -6.95 -10.89 -3.02
CA THR A 192 -8.09 -11.82 -2.93
C THR A 192 -8.45 -12.51 -4.25
N SER A 193 -7.76 -12.20 -5.35
CA SER A 193 -7.90 -12.87 -6.64
C SER A 193 -6.64 -13.64 -7.04
N VAL A 194 -6.78 -14.84 -7.59
CA VAL A 194 -5.64 -15.68 -8.03
C VAL A 194 -4.82 -15.09 -9.17
N GLU A 195 -5.44 -14.22 -9.98
CA GLU A 195 -4.76 -13.49 -11.06
C GLU A 195 -4.30 -12.10 -10.62
N GLY A 196 -4.67 -11.67 -9.41
CA GLY A 196 -4.38 -10.34 -8.91
C GLY A 196 -2.95 -10.17 -8.41
N VAL A 197 -2.50 -8.92 -8.43
CA VAL A 197 -1.20 -8.50 -7.91
C VAL A 197 -1.38 -7.22 -7.09
N ASN A 198 -1.15 -7.33 -5.78
CA ASN A 198 -1.10 -6.17 -4.89
C ASN A 198 0.34 -5.86 -4.50
N VAL A 199 0.68 -4.58 -4.33
CA VAL A 199 2.03 -4.10 -4.10
C VAL A 199 2.08 -3.21 -2.86
N ILE A 200 3.05 -3.48 -1.99
CA ILE A 200 3.55 -2.49 -1.04
C ILE A 200 4.98 -2.12 -1.41
N ARG A 201 5.28 -0.82 -1.40
CA ARG A 201 6.59 -0.28 -1.74
C ARG A 201 6.97 0.83 -0.77
N ARG A 202 8.20 0.82 -0.25
CA ARG A 202 8.66 1.88 0.69
C ARG A 202 7.68 2.08 1.85
N VAL A 203 7.35 0.98 2.52
CA VAL A 203 6.56 1.00 3.76
C VAL A 203 7.50 0.91 4.95
N TYR A 204 7.30 1.77 5.94
CA TYR A 204 8.20 1.99 7.05
C TYR A 204 7.53 1.75 8.40
N MET A 205 8.21 1.01 9.28
CA MET A 205 7.86 0.78 10.68
C MET A 205 9.16 0.74 11.49
N ARG A 206 9.74 1.92 11.74
CA ARG A 206 11.16 2.07 12.13
C ARG A 206 11.40 2.15 13.63
N GLU A 207 10.48 2.66 14.43
CA GLU A 207 10.76 2.99 15.84
C GLU A 207 10.53 1.83 16.84
N GLY A 208 10.42 0.60 16.30
CA GLY A 208 10.21 -0.60 17.09
C GLY A 208 8.83 -0.69 17.77
N ALA A 209 8.67 -1.69 18.62
CA ALA A 209 7.43 -1.98 19.33
C ALA A 209 7.70 -2.39 20.77
N ALA A 210 6.69 -2.34 21.63
CA ALA A 210 6.71 -3.06 22.89
C ALA A 210 6.96 -4.56 22.64
N LEU A 211 7.80 -5.20 23.46
CA LEU A 211 8.21 -6.60 23.33
C LEU A 211 7.71 -7.45 24.52
N PRO A 212 6.38 -7.66 24.66
CA PRO A 212 5.81 -8.38 25.80
C PRO A 212 6.03 -9.90 25.75
N GLY A 213 6.62 -10.42 24.67
CA GLY A 213 6.76 -11.84 24.40
C GLY A 213 5.51 -12.46 23.76
N TYR A 214 5.68 -13.61 23.14
CA TYR A 214 4.59 -14.32 22.45
C TYR A 214 3.53 -14.83 23.45
N PRO A 215 2.22 -14.73 23.14
CA PRO A 215 1.63 -14.25 21.88
C PRO A 215 1.28 -12.76 21.85
N ASN A 216 1.63 -11.99 22.88
CA ASN A 216 1.00 -10.69 23.20
C ASN A 216 1.57 -9.50 22.39
N GLY A 217 2.23 -9.76 21.28
CA GLY A 217 2.92 -8.76 20.49
C GLY A 217 2.15 -8.37 19.23
N VAL A 218 2.35 -7.14 18.77
CA VAL A 218 1.78 -6.65 17.50
C VAL A 218 2.70 -7.01 16.33
N ALA A 219 2.12 -7.56 15.27
CA ALA A 219 2.85 -7.80 14.03
C ALA A 219 2.96 -6.52 13.19
N GLY A 220 3.99 -6.42 12.34
CA GLY A 220 4.08 -5.34 11.36
C GLY A 220 3.04 -5.56 10.27
N ILE A 221 3.33 -6.52 9.39
CA ILE A 221 2.51 -6.84 8.22
C ILE A 221 1.95 -8.26 8.33
N ARG A 222 0.66 -8.41 8.03
CA ARG A 222 -0.02 -9.70 7.98
C ARG A 222 -0.66 -9.93 6.61
N ILE A 223 -0.40 -11.11 6.06
CA ILE A 223 -1.18 -11.70 4.95
C ILE A 223 -1.98 -12.86 5.55
N THR A 224 -3.27 -12.90 5.26
CA THR A 224 -4.21 -13.88 5.80
C THR A 224 -4.54 -14.98 4.79
N GLU A 225 -5.34 -15.94 5.24
CA GLU A 225 -5.87 -17.02 4.41
C GLU A 225 -6.77 -16.54 3.27
N ARG A 226 -7.21 -15.27 3.30
CA ARG A 226 -7.95 -14.65 2.21
C ARG A 226 -7.07 -14.32 1.01
N SER A 227 -5.75 -14.19 1.19
CA SER A 227 -4.84 -13.90 0.08
C SER A 227 -4.57 -15.15 -0.76
N VAL A 228 -5.01 -15.11 -2.01
CA VAL A 228 -4.85 -16.19 -3.01
C VAL A 228 -4.09 -15.73 -4.26
N GLY A 229 -3.84 -14.43 -4.41
CA GLY A 229 -3.04 -13.83 -5.47
C GLY A 229 -1.60 -13.52 -5.08
N GLU A 230 -0.96 -12.65 -5.85
CA GLU A 230 0.40 -12.19 -5.62
C GLU A 230 0.42 -10.94 -4.72
N VAL A 231 1.26 -10.96 -3.67
CA VAL A 231 1.62 -9.77 -2.90
C VAL A 231 3.11 -9.50 -3.08
N ARG A 232 3.46 -8.31 -3.56
CA ARG A 232 4.85 -7.86 -3.71
C ARG A 232 5.20 -6.86 -2.63
N MET A 233 6.32 -7.09 -1.95
CA MET A 233 6.87 -6.17 -0.95
C MET A 233 8.23 -5.67 -1.45
N ILE A 234 8.34 -4.37 -1.67
CA ILE A 234 9.51 -3.76 -2.33
C ILE A 234 10.05 -2.65 -1.43
N ASP A 235 11.36 -2.67 -1.12
CA ASP A 235 12.04 -1.61 -0.38
C ASP A 235 11.37 -1.22 0.96
N CYS A 236 10.77 -2.19 1.66
CA CYS A 236 10.14 -1.96 2.96
C CYS A 236 11.16 -2.07 4.11
N HIS A 237 11.01 -1.24 5.14
CA HIS A 237 11.84 -1.27 6.34
C HIS A 237 10.95 -1.49 7.57
N ILE A 238 11.03 -2.70 8.15
CA ILE A 238 10.23 -3.08 9.31
C ILE A 238 11.17 -3.65 10.36
N GLU A 239 11.28 -2.99 11.50
CA GLU A 239 12.17 -3.43 12.58
C GLU A 239 11.48 -3.57 13.93
N GLN A 240 12.05 -4.45 14.75
CA GLN A 240 11.74 -4.65 16.17
C GLN A 240 10.23 -4.73 16.49
N ARG A 241 9.48 -5.58 15.78
CA ARG A 241 8.05 -5.81 16.07
C ARG A 241 7.85 -6.70 17.30
N GLY A 242 6.75 -6.47 18.01
CA GLY A 242 6.39 -7.19 19.24
C GLY A 242 6.08 -8.68 19.01
N SER A 243 5.62 -9.02 17.81
CA SER A 243 5.35 -10.40 17.38
C SER A 243 6.22 -10.82 16.19
N SER A 244 5.93 -10.29 15.00
CA SER A 244 6.66 -10.60 13.77
C SER A 244 6.69 -9.37 12.85
N SER A 245 7.80 -9.14 12.14
CA SER A 245 7.84 -8.08 11.13
C SER A 245 6.86 -8.35 9.99
N PHE A 246 6.79 -9.60 9.57
CA PHE A 246 5.91 -10.08 8.52
C PHE A 246 5.41 -11.48 8.86
N ARG A 247 4.12 -11.73 8.60
CA ARG A 247 3.50 -13.05 8.76
C ARG A 247 2.51 -13.30 7.64
N ALA A 248 2.74 -14.38 6.89
CA ALA A 248 1.72 -14.96 6.01
C ALA A 248 1.09 -16.18 6.70
N THR A 249 -0.24 -16.24 6.71
CA THR A 249 -1.01 -17.37 7.23
C THR A 249 -1.83 -17.97 6.11
N HIS A 250 -1.54 -19.21 5.72
CA HIS A 250 -2.33 -19.94 4.73
C HIS A 250 -2.89 -21.20 5.39
N THR A 251 -4.19 -21.45 5.25
CA THR A 251 -4.87 -22.58 5.90
C THR A 251 -4.86 -23.86 5.08
N ARG A 252 -4.54 -23.81 3.78
CA ARG A 252 -4.23 -24.94 2.86
C ARG A 252 -4.10 -24.43 1.44
#